data_AF-A0A646IHV7-F1
#
_entry.id   AF-A0A646IHV7-F1
#
_cell.length_a   1.000
_cell.length_b   1.000
_cell.length_c   1.000
_cell.angle_alpha   90.00
_cell.angle_beta   90.00
_cell.angle_gamma   90.00
#
_symmetry.space_group_name_H-M   'P 1'
#
loop_
_entity.id
_entity.type
_entity.pdbx_description
1 polymer ?
#
loop_
_entity_poly.entity_id
_entity_poly.type
_entity_poly.pdbx_seq_one_letter_code
_entity_poly.pdbx_strand_id
1 'polypeptide(L)'
;TAALDSRGPQHPPNPAWLAERYPSGETAQLRRVYVRPEHRRRGLARRMVDELVAFAVAEGGYRSLYLHTDPTVPGAEAFWRSLGKVVCDERSAPDGGQGILHVELPLLHPGSPAEVGDPGTRRAGAGTPAPS
;
A
#
# COMPACT_ATOMS: atom_id res chain seq x y z
N THR A 1 -16.18 9.94 -2.31
CA THR A 1 -16.29 8.97 -1.21
C THR A 1 -15.13 8.02 -1.30
N ALA A 2 -14.76 7.39 -0.19
CA ALA A 2 -13.76 6.34 -0.10
C ALA A 2 -14.04 5.56 1.20
N ALA A 3 -13.65 4.29 1.24
CA ALA A 3 -13.80 3.44 2.42
C ALA A 3 -12.64 2.46 2.52
N LEU A 4 -12.40 1.96 3.72
CA LEU A 4 -11.46 0.89 4.02
C LEU A 4 -12.22 -0.25 4.69
N ASP A 5 -11.94 -1.48 4.29
CA ASP A 5 -12.41 -2.68 4.99
C ASP A 5 -11.24 -3.62 5.31
N SER A 6 -11.40 -4.47 6.33
CA SER A 6 -10.38 -5.44 6.77
C SER A 6 -10.48 -6.76 6.00
N ARG A 7 -10.80 -6.71 4.69
CA ARG A 7 -11.02 -7.90 3.86
C ARG A 7 -10.07 -7.92 2.67
N GLY A 8 -9.44 -9.09 2.47
CA GLY A 8 -8.67 -9.39 1.28
C GLY A 8 -9.52 -9.61 0.03
N PRO A 9 -8.91 -9.76 -1.16
CA PRO A 9 -9.59 -10.35 -2.31
C PRO A 9 -10.05 -11.77 -1.98
N GLN A 10 -11.31 -12.09 -2.32
CA GLN A 10 -11.85 -13.43 -2.14
C GLN A 10 -11.59 -14.28 -3.39
N HIS A 11 -11.22 -15.55 -3.20
CA HIS A 11 -11.18 -16.54 -4.26
C HIS A 11 -12.34 -17.54 -4.07
N PRO A 12 -13.13 -17.84 -5.12
CA PRO A 12 -13.25 -17.12 -6.40
C PRO A 12 -13.92 -15.73 -6.22
N PRO A 13 -13.82 -14.80 -7.20
CA PRO A 13 -13.30 -14.96 -8.57
C PRO A 13 -11.82 -14.58 -8.76
N ASN A 14 -11.19 -13.92 -7.79
CA ASN A 14 -9.79 -13.49 -7.91
C ASN A 14 -8.85 -14.72 -7.90
N PRO A 15 -7.65 -14.68 -8.52
CA PRO A 15 -6.65 -15.75 -8.39
C PRO A 15 -6.37 -16.18 -6.94
N ALA A 16 -6.25 -17.50 -6.69
CA ALA A 16 -6.06 -18.04 -5.33
C ALA A 16 -4.83 -17.45 -4.60
N TRP A 17 -3.71 -17.31 -5.32
CA TRP A 17 -2.48 -16.74 -4.77
C TRP A 17 -2.63 -15.28 -4.31
N LEU A 18 -3.57 -14.50 -4.88
CA LEU A 18 -3.87 -13.16 -4.40
C LEU A 18 -4.61 -13.21 -3.06
N ALA A 19 -5.57 -14.12 -2.90
CA ALA A 19 -6.28 -14.30 -1.64
C ALA A 19 -5.35 -14.79 -0.53
N GLU A 20 -4.39 -15.68 -0.86
CA GLU A 20 -3.36 -16.16 0.06
C GLU A 20 -2.37 -15.05 0.45
N ARG A 21 -1.94 -14.23 -0.51
CA ARG A 21 -1.01 -13.11 -0.27
C ARG A 21 -1.64 -11.98 0.54
N TYR A 22 -2.95 -11.77 0.39
CA TYR A 22 -3.70 -10.70 1.02
C TYR A 22 -4.86 -11.28 1.84
N PRO A 23 -4.59 -11.97 2.97
CA PRO A 23 -5.64 -12.57 3.77
C PRO A 23 -6.50 -11.50 4.46
N SER A 24 -7.77 -11.83 4.70
CA SER A 24 -8.67 -10.97 5.48
C SER A 24 -8.23 -10.90 6.93
N GLY A 25 -8.48 -9.78 7.60
CA GLY A 25 -7.98 -9.49 8.95
C GLY A 25 -6.57 -8.90 8.98
N GLU A 26 -5.72 -9.18 7.98
CA GLU A 26 -4.37 -8.60 7.86
C GLU A 26 -4.24 -7.61 6.70
N THR A 27 -5.26 -7.51 5.84
CA THR A 27 -5.27 -6.62 4.68
C THR A 27 -6.28 -5.49 4.85
N ALA A 28 -5.79 -4.25 4.75
CA ALA A 28 -6.63 -3.07 4.60
C ALA A 28 -6.95 -2.88 3.12
N GLN A 29 -8.20 -3.11 2.73
CA GLN A 29 -8.63 -2.96 1.36
C GLN A 29 -9.35 -1.63 1.13
N LEU A 30 -8.81 -0.83 0.21
CA LEU A 30 -9.44 0.41 -0.22
C LEU A 30 -10.60 0.10 -1.17
N ARG A 31 -11.73 0.75 -0.92
CA ARG A 31 -12.98 0.57 -1.65
C ARG A 31 -13.59 1.91 -2.03
N ARG A 32 -14.33 1.91 -3.15
CA ARG A 32 -15.23 3.00 -3.55
C ARG A 32 -14.55 4.39 -3.59
N VAL A 33 -13.27 4.47 -3.93
CA VAL A 33 -12.56 5.75 -4.10
C VAL A 33 -13.09 6.43 -5.36
N TYR A 34 -14.02 7.36 -5.16
CA TYR A 34 -14.76 8.01 -6.23
C TYR A 34 -14.78 9.52 -6.05
N VAL A 35 -14.41 10.23 -7.12
CA VAL A 35 -14.53 11.68 -7.26
C VAL A 35 -15.43 11.95 -8.46
N ARG A 36 -16.48 12.75 -8.24
CA ARG A 36 -17.39 13.19 -9.31
C ARG A 36 -16.60 13.85 -10.45
N PRO A 37 -16.95 13.61 -11.73
CA PRO A 37 -16.21 14.13 -12.87
C PRO A 37 -15.88 15.63 -12.78
N GLU A 38 -16.83 16.44 -12.29
CA GLU A 38 -16.74 17.90 -12.19
C GLU A 38 -15.69 18.39 -11.18
N HIS A 39 -15.22 17.49 -10.30
CA HIS A 39 -14.23 17.76 -9.26
C HIS A 39 -12.91 17.02 -9.46
N ARG A 40 -12.72 16.36 -10.60
CA ARG A 40 -11.45 15.70 -10.95
C ARG A 40 -10.33 16.72 -11.16
N ARG A 41 -9.08 16.23 -11.20
CA ARG A 41 -7.85 17.03 -11.41
C ARG A 41 -7.53 18.04 -10.30
N ARG A 42 -8.21 17.96 -9.15
CA ARG A 42 -7.97 18.79 -7.95
C ARG A 42 -7.25 18.05 -6.81
N GLY A 43 -6.69 16.87 -7.08
CA GLY A 43 -5.99 16.05 -6.08
C GLY A 43 -6.88 15.37 -5.02
N LEU A 44 -8.21 15.49 -5.10
CA LEU A 44 -9.14 14.97 -4.09
C LEU A 44 -9.03 13.46 -3.87
N ALA A 45 -8.90 12.68 -4.96
CA ALA A 45 -8.75 11.23 -4.86
C ALA A 45 -7.48 10.86 -4.10
N ARG A 46 -6.37 11.54 -4.40
CA ARG A 46 -5.10 11.31 -3.72
C ARG A 46 -5.19 11.63 -2.23
N ARG A 47 -5.78 12.78 -1.87
CA ARG A 47 -6.01 13.15 -0.46
C ARG A 47 -6.83 12.09 0.28
N MET A 48 -7.93 11.60 -0.32
CA MET A 48 -8.72 10.53 0.30
C MET A 48 -7.91 9.24 0.48
N VAL A 49 -7.06 8.89 -0.48
CA VAL A 49 -6.17 7.72 -0.34
C VAL A 49 -5.16 7.94 0.77
N ASP A 50 -4.47 9.09 0.80
CA ASP A 50 -3.46 9.42 1.81
C ASP A 50 -4.04 9.33 3.24
N GLU A 51 -5.27 9.85 3.45
CA GLU A 51 -5.97 9.74 4.74
C GLU A 51 -6.29 8.29 5.13
N LEU A 52 -6.72 7.45 4.17
CA LEU A 52 -6.99 6.04 4.43
C LEU A 52 -5.71 5.23 4.70
N VAL A 53 -4.62 5.57 4.03
CA VAL A 53 -3.29 4.97 4.29
C VAL A 53 -2.84 5.35 5.70
N ALA A 54 -2.92 6.63 6.06
CA ALA A 54 -2.56 7.11 7.41
C ALA A 54 -3.41 6.42 8.49
N PHE A 55 -4.72 6.27 8.26
CA PHE A 55 -5.61 5.52 9.15
C PHE A 55 -5.15 4.05 9.30
N ALA A 56 -4.86 3.35 8.21
CA ALA A 56 -4.42 1.96 8.25
C ALA A 56 -3.09 1.78 9.01
N VAL A 57 -2.14 2.71 8.82
CA VAL A 57 -0.87 2.73 9.55
C VAL A 57 -1.10 2.95 11.04
N ALA A 58 -2.00 3.88 11.41
CA ALA A 58 -2.31 4.18 12.80
C ALA A 58 -2.97 3.01 13.55
N GLU A 59 -3.82 2.23 12.87
CA GLU A 59 -4.43 1.02 13.44
C GLU A 59 -3.39 -0.08 13.72
N GLY A 60 -2.29 -0.13 12.95
CA GLY A 60 -1.12 -1.01 13.19
C GLY A 60 -1.35 -2.51 13.04
N GLY A 61 -2.59 -2.97 12.82
CA GLY A 61 -2.93 -4.38 12.65
C GLY A 61 -2.81 -4.91 11.22
N TYR A 62 -2.59 -4.04 10.25
CA TYR A 62 -2.52 -4.41 8.84
C TYR A 62 -1.09 -4.68 8.39
N ARG A 63 -0.91 -5.70 7.56
CA ARG A 63 0.36 -6.01 6.90
C ARG A 63 0.41 -5.52 5.45
N SER A 64 -0.76 -5.34 4.85
CA SER A 64 -0.89 -4.98 3.45
C SER A 64 -2.00 -3.95 3.24
N LEU A 65 -1.77 -3.01 2.34
CA LEU A 65 -2.80 -2.14 1.76
C LEU A 65 -3.04 -2.55 0.32
N TYR A 66 -4.31 -2.78 -0.03
CA TYR A 66 -4.66 -3.42 -1.29
C TYR A 66 -5.91 -2.80 -1.91
N LEU A 67 -6.00 -2.85 -3.24
CA LEU A 67 -7.23 -2.58 -3.96
C LEU A 67 -7.26 -3.35 -5.28
N HIS A 68 -8.47 -3.45 -5.83
CA HIS A 68 -8.66 -3.79 -7.24
C HIS A 68 -9.46 -2.69 -7.93
N THR A 69 -9.24 -2.53 -9.22
CA THR A 69 -9.92 -1.53 -10.04
C THR A 69 -10.22 -2.10 -11.41
N ASP A 70 -11.33 -1.66 -11.98
CA ASP A 70 -11.59 -1.81 -13.41
C ASP A 70 -10.73 -0.78 -14.17
N PRO A 71 -9.79 -1.21 -15.04
CA PRO A 71 -8.92 -0.31 -15.78
C PRO A 71 -9.66 0.44 -16.90
N THR A 72 -10.87 0.01 -17.30
CA THR A 72 -11.67 0.69 -18.32
C THR A 72 -12.27 2.00 -17.82
N VAL A 73 -12.33 2.21 -16.49
CA VAL A 73 -12.77 3.46 -15.89
C VAL A 73 -11.78 4.57 -16.26
N PRO A 74 -12.22 5.66 -16.93
CA PRO A 74 -11.32 6.69 -17.44
C PRO A 74 -10.41 7.29 -16.36
N GLY A 75 -9.11 7.12 -16.54
CA GLY A 75 -8.06 7.63 -15.65
C GLY A 75 -7.79 6.78 -14.40
N ALA A 76 -8.53 5.69 -14.16
CA ALA A 76 -8.33 4.84 -12.99
C ALA A 76 -6.98 4.11 -13.06
N GLU A 77 -6.66 3.46 -14.18
CA GLU A 77 -5.40 2.72 -14.34
C GLU A 77 -4.18 3.62 -14.10
N ALA A 78 -4.10 4.76 -14.80
CA ALA A 78 -2.99 5.70 -14.63
C ALA A 78 -2.89 6.24 -13.18
N PHE A 79 -4.04 6.52 -12.56
CA PHE A 79 -4.08 6.97 -11.16
C PHE A 79 -3.54 5.90 -10.21
N TRP A 80 -4.03 4.67 -10.28
CA TRP A 80 -3.61 3.61 -9.36
C TRP A 80 -2.18 3.15 -9.57
N ARG A 81 -1.71 3.07 -10.83
CA ARG A 81 -0.29 2.82 -11.13
C ARG A 81 0.64 3.90 -10.58
N SER A 82 0.16 5.13 -10.39
CA SER A 82 0.96 6.21 -9.81
C SER A 82 1.09 6.14 -8.28
N LEU A 83 0.23 5.36 -7.61
CA LEU A 83 0.16 5.28 -6.14
C LEU A 83 0.68 3.96 -5.57
N GLY A 84 0.76 2.90 -6.39
CA GLY A 84 1.13 1.58 -5.91
C GLY A 84 1.70 0.66 -6.96
N LYS A 85 2.11 -0.52 -6.50
CA LYS A 85 2.64 -1.59 -7.32
C LYS A 85 1.50 -2.42 -7.88
N VAL A 86 1.44 -2.55 -9.20
CA VAL A 86 0.56 -3.54 -9.82
C VAL A 86 1.10 -4.94 -9.50
N VAL A 87 0.27 -5.73 -8.82
CA VAL A 87 0.62 -7.10 -8.41
C VAL A 87 -0.01 -8.15 -9.31
N CYS A 88 -1.16 -7.84 -9.91
CA CYS A 88 -1.77 -8.65 -10.95
C CYS A 88 -2.50 -7.75 -11.95
N ASP A 89 -2.33 -8.04 -13.24
CA ASP A 89 -3.13 -7.47 -14.32
C ASP A 89 -3.78 -8.65 -15.03
N GLU A 90 -5.06 -8.91 -14.73
CA GLU A 90 -5.75 -10.11 -15.22
C GLU A 90 -5.87 -10.12 -16.76
N ARG A 91 -5.78 -8.95 -17.42
CA ARG A 91 -5.75 -8.85 -18.89
C ARG A 91 -4.53 -9.54 -19.51
N SER A 92 -3.49 -9.78 -18.72
CA SER A 92 -2.29 -10.51 -19.13
C SER A 92 -2.40 -12.02 -18.91
N ALA A 93 -3.47 -12.50 -18.26
CA ALA A 93 -3.74 -13.92 -18.10
C ALA A 93 -4.24 -14.53 -19.43
N PRO A 94 -4.04 -15.85 -19.67
CA PRO A 94 -4.42 -16.49 -20.93
C PRO A 94 -5.91 -16.37 -21.30
N ASP A 95 -6.79 -16.33 -20.29
CA ASP A 95 -8.25 -16.15 -20.44
C ASP A 95 -8.70 -14.70 -20.22
N GLY A 96 -7.76 -13.79 -19.93
CA GLY A 96 -8.03 -12.39 -19.59
C GLY A 96 -8.67 -12.17 -18.22
N GLY A 97 -8.92 -13.25 -17.44
CA GLY A 97 -9.65 -13.21 -16.18
C GLY A 97 -10.93 -12.36 -16.26
N GLN A 98 -11.12 -11.49 -15.27
CA GLN A 98 -12.18 -10.48 -15.27
C GLN A 98 -11.70 -9.13 -15.81
N GLY A 99 -10.47 -9.05 -16.34
CA GLY A 99 -9.84 -7.81 -16.79
C GLY A 99 -9.51 -6.81 -15.67
N ILE A 100 -9.44 -7.28 -14.42
CA ILE A 100 -9.22 -6.45 -13.24
C ILE A 100 -7.73 -6.18 -13.01
N LEU A 101 -7.44 -4.96 -12.54
CA LEU A 101 -6.10 -4.54 -12.14
C LEU A 101 -6.01 -4.54 -10.60
N HIS A 102 -5.06 -5.29 -10.07
CA HIS A 102 -4.82 -5.47 -8.64
C HIS A 102 -3.58 -4.70 -8.23
N VAL A 103 -3.70 -3.86 -7.20
CA VAL A 103 -2.66 -2.91 -6.81
C VAL A 103 -2.41 -2.99 -5.30
N GLU A 104 -1.14 -3.09 -4.94
CA GLU A 104 -0.65 -2.97 -3.57
C GLU A 104 -0.16 -1.54 -3.35
N LEU A 105 -0.65 -0.89 -2.29
CA LEU A 105 -0.19 0.43 -1.87
C LEU A 105 0.89 0.28 -0.78
N PRO A 106 1.84 1.22 -0.69
CA PRO A 106 2.83 1.19 0.38
C PRO A 106 2.15 1.36 1.74
N LEU A 107 2.43 0.44 2.67
CA LEU A 107 2.05 0.52 4.07
C LEU A 107 3.33 0.67 4.91
N LEU A 108 3.80 1.90 5.07
CA LEU A 108 5.01 2.20 5.83
C LEU A 108 4.64 2.43 7.29
N HIS A 109 5.03 1.49 8.15
CA HIS A 109 4.91 1.66 9.59
C HIS A 109 6.06 2.53 10.09
N PRO A 110 5.81 3.63 10.81
CA PRO A 110 6.87 4.37 11.48
C PRO A 110 7.56 3.43 12.48
N GLY A 111 8.82 3.08 12.21
CA GLY A 111 9.61 2.16 13.05
C GLY A 111 9.89 0.77 12.46
N SER A 112 9.48 0.47 11.22
CA SER A 112 10.11 -0.65 10.49
C SER A 112 11.60 -0.36 10.30
N PRO A 113 12.52 -1.34 10.44
CA PRO A 113 13.96 -1.10 10.57
C PRO A 113 14.67 -0.72 9.26
N ALA A 114 14.02 0.04 8.39
CA ALA A 114 14.70 0.82 7.37
C ALA A 114 14.96 2.22 7.97
N GLU A 115 16.22 2.53 8.24
CA GLU A 115 16.73 3.85 8.69
C GLU A 115 16.76 4.16 10.20
N VAL A 116 17.28 3.24 11.03
CA VAL A 116 18.11 3.70 12.16
C VAL A 116 19.56 3.61 11.70
N GLY A 117 20.06 4.69 11.12
CA GLY A 117 21.49 4.87 10.86
C GLY A 117 22.24 4.74 12.18
N ASP A 118 23.17 3.80 12.23
CA ASP A 118 24.10 3.55 13.33
C ASP A 118 24.74 4.87 13.83
N PRO A 119 24.41 5.35 15.05
CA PRO A 119 25.16 6.44 15.64
C PRO A 119 26.50 5.85 16.11
N GLY A 120 27.48 5.96 15.22
CA GLY A 120 28.85 5.50 15.39
C GLY A 120 29.36 5.55 16.82
N THR A 121 29.76 4.37 17.27
CA THR A 121 30.50 4.08 18.51
C THR A 121 31.43 5.21 18.94
N ARG A 122 31.04 6.00 19.95
CA ARG A 122 32.01 6.70 20.80
C ARG A 122 32.46 5.75 21.90
N ARG A 123 33.62 5.12 21.74
CA ARG A 123 34.39 4.64 22.90
C ARG A 123 35.44 5.70 23.24
N ALA A 124 35.13 6.47 24.27
CA ALA A 124 36.14 7.10 25.09
C ALA A 124 36.97 5.99 25.76
N GLY A 125 38.26 5.96 25.46
CA GLY A 125 39.24 5.13 26.15
C GLY A 125 40.36 6.02 26.64
N ALA A 126 40.29 6.40 27.91
CA ALA A 126 41.33 7.11 28.63
C ALA A 126 42.62 6.27 28.68
N GLY A 127 43.76 6.91 28.41
CA GLY A 127 45.10 6.36 28.58
C GLY A 127 46.01 7.42 29.20
N THR A 128 46.37 7.17 30.45
CA THR A 128 47.17 7.90 31.45
C THR A 128 48.43 8.64 30.93
N PRO A 129 48.84 9.78 31.55
CA PRO A 129 50.12 10.41 31.26
C PRO A 129 51.28 9.72 32.02
N ALA A 130 52.44 9.61 31.39
CA ALA A 130 53.68 9.17 32.02
C ALA A 130 54.55 10.38 32.42
N PRO A 131 55.09 10.45 33.66
CA PRO A 131 56.13 11.40 34.01
C PRO A 131 57.51 10.73 34.15
N SER A 132 58.52 11.33 33.51
CA SER A 132 59.92 11.58 33.93
C SER A 132 60.84 11.55 32.71
#